data_AF-N9C2S5-F1
#
_entry.id   AF-N9C2S5-F1
#
_cell.length_a   1.000
_cell.length_b   1.000
_cell.length_c   1.000
_cell.angle_alpha   90.00
_cell.angle_beta   90.00
_cell.angle_gamma   90.00
#
_symmetry.space_group_name_H-M   'P 1'
#
loop_
_entity.id
_entity.type
_entity.pdbx_description
1 polymer ?
#
loop_
_entity_poly.entity_id
_entity_poly.type
_entity_poly.pdbx_seq_one_letter_code
_entity_poly.pdbx_strand_id
1 'polypeptide(L)'
;MNDHPELEKNHSQNDKEFLILTKRFYNQNNLPKDIKEQVEKLLNLSHWPISKDSEHERQANELMLVRRTIAIVPEYDPLLHRPTAHVQRAKVVSDGEEIHVDKWGRIKVRFLFTRTEDHAHDGGAGSNDSDTDSAWVDVLTPWAGEGYGARFLPRKDEIVVIDFFDGNIDRPFVTGRIHEAQRSPTKFDIKGQLPDTKKLSGIRSKEVGGEGYNQLRFDDTTGQISAQLHSSHGVTQLNLGNLSHPKETAESEGRGEGFELRSDQWGAVRAGDGLLLSTYKQKNANDDVLNIDQTIADLKIHEEWNQTLNENIKEHKVMALEALATLTKSIEALEASGKDQEVKTLKEAIIILTSPADITLNSSKNVMIQSQ
;
A
#
# COMPACT_ATOMS: atom_id res chain seq x y z
N MET A 1 -10.21 32.33 63.05
CA MET A 1 -10.27 33.25 61.89
C MET A 1 -11.28 34.39 62.10
N ASN A 2 -11.62 34.76 63.35
CA ASN A 2 -12.64 35.80 63.64
C ASN A 2 -12.01 37.18 63.95
N ASP A 3 -10.85 37.47 63.34
CA ASP A 3 -10.12 38.72 63.57
C ASP A 3 -9.46 39.24 62.27
N HIS A 4 -9.84 38.71 61.09
CA HIS A 4 -9.24 39.14 59.81
C HIS A 4 -10.12 40.21 59.15
N PRO A 5 -9.68 41.48 59.07
CA PRO A 5 -10.54 42.63 58.72
C PRO A 5 -11.22 42.52 57.35
N GLU A 6 -10.57 41.86 56.39
CA GLU A 6 -11.08 41.66 55.03
C GLU A 6 -12.13 40.53 54.97
N LEU A 7 -11.91 39.44 55.70
CA LEU A 7 -12.79 38.27 55.68
C LEU A 7 -14.12 38.58 56.37
N GLU A 8 -14.13 39.45 57.39
CA GLU A 8 -15.35 39.79 58.12
C GLU A 8 -16.28 40.74 57.37
N LYS A 9 -15.74 41.69 56.60
CA LYS A 9 -16.54 42.74 55.96
C LYS A 9 -17.06 42.38 54.57
N ASN A 10 -16.31 41.60 53.80
CA ASN A 10 -16.53 41.49 52.35
C ASN A 10 -16.89 40.07 51.86
N HIS A 11 -16.97 39.08 52.75
CA HIS A 11 -17.12 37.67 52.36
C HIS A 11 -18.27 36.97 53.09
N SER A 12 -19.08 36.23 52.32
CA SER A 12 -20.18 35.42 52.86
C SER A 12 -19.66 34.25 53.70
N GLN A 13 -20.52 33.58 54.47
CA GLN A 13 -20.10 32.46 55.31
C GLN A 13 -19.45 31.32 54.51
N ASN A 14 -19.95 31.04 53.30
CA ASN A 14 -19.37 30.03 52.40
C ASN A 14 -17.99 30.44 51.88
N ASP A 15 -17.74 31.74 51.72
CA ASP A 15 -16.45 32.26 51.26
C ASP A 15 -15.37 32.22 52.37
N LYS A 16 -15.75 31.94 53.61
CA LYS A 16 -14.84 31.77 54.76
C LYS A 16 -14.40 30.32 54.98
N GLU A 17 -14.94 29.39 54.20
CA GLU A 17 -14.55 27.99 54.25
C GLU A 17 -13.41 27.72 53.26
N PHE A 18 -12.42 26.94 53.67
CA PHE A 18 -11.24 26.65 52.87
C PHE A 18 -11.02 25.14 52.76
N LEU A 19 -10.55 24.68 51.60
CA LEU A 19 -9.96 23.37 51.43
C LEU A 19 -8.44 23.48 51.64
N ILE A 20 -7.89 22.57 52.42
CA ILE A 20 -6.44 22.42 52.58
C ILE A 20 -5.92 21.60 51.41
N LEU A 21 -5.13 22.21 50.53
CA LEU A 21 -4.50 21.53 49.39
C LEU A 21 -3.18 20.86 49.80
N THR A 22 -2.38 21.58 50.59
CA THR A 22 -1.08 21.11 51.07
C THR A 22 -0.94 21.44 52.54
N LYS A 23 -0.40 20.50 53.32
CA LYS A 23 0.01 20.72 54.70
C LYS A 23 1.48 20.34 54.86
N ARG A 24 2.32 21.33 55.12
CA ARG A 24 3.68 21.11 55.63
C ARG A 24 3.64 21.31 57.12
N PHE A 25 4.27 20.41 57.87
CA PHE A 25 4.29 20.49 59.32
C PHE A 25 5.72 20.36 59.82
N TYR A 26 5.99 21.11 60.87
CA TYR A 26 7.24 21.11 61.61
C TYR A 26 6.94 20.73 63.05
N ASN A 27 7.72 19.79 63.60
CA ASN A 27 7.67 19.43 65.00
C ASN A 27 9.10 19.29 65.53
N GLN A 28 9.40 19.99 66.61
CA GLN A 28 10.65 19.88 67.35
C GLN A 28 10.42 19.04 68.61
N ASN A 29 11.16 17.94 68.75
CA ASN A 29 11.14 17.14 69.97
C ASN A 29 11.84 17.86 71.13
N ASN A 30 11.28 17.74 72.34
CA ASN A 30 11.83 18.33 73.56
C ASN A 30 12.87 17.39 74.21
N LEU A 31 13.99 17.17 73.52
CA LEU A 31 15.07 16.32 74.02
C LEU A 31 15.80 16.97 75.23
N PRO A 32 16.23 16.18 76.22
CA PRO A 32 17.19 16.62 77.24
C PRO A 32 18.45 17.24 76.61
N LYS A 33 19.06 18.22 77.29
CA LYS A 33 20.12 19.08 76.72
C LYS A 33 21.32 18.28 76.21
N ASP A 34 21.75 17.30 76.97
CA ASP A 34 22.84 16.35 76.67
C ASP A 34 22.55 15.54 75.40
N ILE A 35 21.33 15.04 75.24
CA ILE A 35 20.90 14.30 74.05
C ILE A 35 20.76 15.24 72.84
N LYS A 36 20.22 16.44 73.05
CA LYS A 36 20.06 17.45 71.98
C LYS A 36 21.41 17.83 71.38
N GLU A 37 22.42 18.11 72.20
CA GLU A 37 23.77 18.45 71.73
C GLU A 37 24.43 17.31 70.93
N GLN A 38 24.24 16.06 71.35
CA GLN A 38 24.73 14.89 70.60
C GLN A 38 24.04 14.75 69.24
N VAL A 39 22.71 14.87 69.22
CA VAL A 39 21.91 14.77 67.99
C VAL A 39 22.24 15.89 67.02
N GLU A 40 22.35 17.15 67.48
CA GLU A 40 22.75 18.28 66.63
C GLU A 40 24.15 18.09 66.04
N LYS A 41 25.10 17.56 66.81
CA LYS A 41 26.44 17.25 66.32
C LYS A 41 26.42 16.17 65.24
N LEU A 42 25.64 15.11 65.45
CA LEU A 42 25.48 14.02 64.46
C LEU A 42 24.80 14.51 63.19
N LEU A 43 23.76 15.33 63.31
CA LEU A 43 23.05 15.89 62.16
C LEU A 43 23.95 16.83 61.34
N ASN A 44 24.76 17.67 61.98
CA ASN A 44 25.75 18.51 61.29
C ASN A 44 26.80 17.68 60.54
N LEU A 45 27.25 16.56 61.12
CA LEU A 45 28.20 15.64 60.47
C LEU A 45 27.55 14.82 59.34
N SER A 46 26.24 14.60 59.39
CA SER A 46 25.51 13.84 58.38
C SER A 46 25.28 14.59 57.06
N HIS A 47 25.56 15.90 57.04
CA HIS A 47 25.27 16.81 55.92
C HIS A 47 23.79 16.82 55.47
N TRP A 48 22.87 16.38 56.33
CA TRP A 48 21.44 16.50 56.04
C TRP A 48 21.02 17.97 56.02
N PRO A 49 20.14 18.36 55.08
CA PRO A 49 19.56 19.69 55.10
C PRO A 49 18.63 19.83 56.31
N ILE A 50 19.07 20.57 57.32
CA ILE A 50 18.26 20.89 58.51
C ILE A 50 17.65 22.27 58.27
N SER A 51 16.33 22.37 58.14
CA SER A 51 15.68 23.68 58.20
C SER A 51 15.45 24.06 59.66
N LYS A 52 15.94 25.24 60.04
CA LYS A 52 15.62 25.90 61.31
C LYS A 52 14.55 26.94 61.03
N ASP A 53 13.35 26.47 60.71
CA ASP A 53 12.28 27.37 60.25
C ASP A 53 11.75 28.28 61.38
N SER A 54 11.98 27.95 62.65
CA SER A 54 11.71 28.83 63.78
C SER A 54 12.60 28.50 64.99
N GLU A 55 13.21 29.52 65.61
CA GLU A 55 13.89 29.38 66.92
C GLU A 55 12.90 29.43 68.10
N HIS A 56 11.66 29.85 67.87
CA HIS A 56 10.69 30.18 68.92
C HIS A 56 9.53 29.17 69.02
N GLU A 57 9.20 28.46 67.93
CA GLU A 57 8.03 27.58 67.87
C GLU A 57 8.43 26.12 67.76
N ARG A 58 8.00 25.30 68.73
CA ARG A 58 8.29 23.85 68.76
C ARG A 58 7.37 23.02 67.84
N GLN A 59 6.31 23.63 67.34
CA GLN A 59 5.38 23.01 66.41
C GLN A 59 4.78 24.10 65.53
N ALA A 60 4.80 23.88 64.22
CA ALA A 60 4.18 24.78 63.25
C ALA A 60 3.54 23.98 62.11
N ASN A 61 2.51 24.56 61.48
CA ASN A 61 1.94 24.05 60.24
C ASN A 61 1.85 25.18 59.24
N GLU A 62 2.40 24.95 58.05
CA GLU A 62 2.18 25.79 56.89
C GLU A 62 1.11 25.12 56.02
N LEU A 63 0.02 25.82 55.74
CA LEU A 63 -1.11 25.32 54.96
C LEU A 63 -1.25 26.13 53.67
N MET A 64 -1.34 25.44 52.53
CA MET A 64 -1.85 26.05 51.30
C MET A 64 -3.36 25.84 51.25
N LEU A 65 -4.09 26.95 51.28
CA LEU A 65 -5.54 26.99 51.35
C LEU A 65 -6.11 27.54 50.04
N VAL A 66 -7.25 26.99 49.64
CA VAL A 66 -8.09 27.55 48.57
C VAL A 66 -9.52 27.65 49.08
N ARG A 67 -10.30 28.64 48.65
CA ARG A 67 -11.69 28.78 49.08
C ARG A 67 -12.49 27.56 48.65
N ARG A 68 -13.38 27.07 49.52
CA ARG A 68 -14.19 25.87 49.29
C ARG A 68 -15.04 25.96 48.01
N THR A 69 -15.44 27.17 47.62
CA THR A 69 -16.26 27.43 46.43
C THR A 69 -15.48 27.34 45.12
N ILE A 70 -14.15 27.35 45.16
CA ILE A 70 -13.31 27.20 43.97
C ILE A 70 -13.20 25.72 43.63
N ALA A 71 -13.61 25.35 42.43
CA ALA A 71 -13.42 23.99 41.92
C ALA A 71 -11.94 23.71 41.75
N ILE A 72 -11.47 22.62 42.35
CA ILE A 72 -10.07 22.19 42.29
C ILE A 72 -10.02 21.00 41.35
N VAL A 73 -9.18 21.11 40.33
CA VAL A 73 -8.81 20.01 39.45
C VAL A 73 -7.33 19.71 39.70
N PRO A 74 -6.92 18.42 39.70
CA PRO A 74 -5.50 18.08 39.76
C PRO A 74 -4.75 18.79 38.64
N GLU A 75 -3.52 19.22 38.93
CA GLU A 75 -2.63 19.72 37.89
C GLU A 75 -2.35 18.58 36.90
N TYR A 76 -2.80 18.75 35.66
CA TYR A 76 -2.56 17.80 34.58
C TYR A 76 -1.92 18.53 33.42
N ASP A 77 -0.64 18.25 33.19
CA ASP A 77 0.06 18.64 31.97
C ASP A 77 0.14 17.43 31.04
N PRO A 78 -0.58 17.42 29.91
CA PRO A 78 -0.53 16.32 28.95
C PRO A 78 0.88 16.00 28.44
N LEU A 79 1.80 16.97 28.38
CA LEU A 79 3.17 16.73 27.90
C LEU A 79 4.03 16.02 28.95
N LEU A 80 3.76 16.25 30.24
CA LEU A 80 4.54 15.66 31.33
C LEU A 80 3.90 14.38 31.90
N HIS A 81 2.57 14.33 31.95
CA HIS A 81 1.84 13.31 32.72
C HIS A 81 1.28 12.18 31.85
N ARG A 82 1.29 12.28 30.51
CA ARG A 82 0.90 11.17 29.64
C ARG A 82 2.07 10.22 29.41
N PRO A 83 1.84 8.90 29.31
CA PRO A 83 2.88 7.97 28.88
C PRO A 83 3.26 8.24 27.42
N THR A 84 4.55 8.23 27.12
CA THR A 84 5.05 8.31 25.75
C THR A 84 4.94 6.97 25.06
N ALA A 85 4.30 6.94 23.90
CA ALA A 85 4.25 5.77 23.05
C ALA A 85 5.47 5.73 22.10
N HIS A 86 5.92 4.52 21.80
CA HIS A 86 6.93 4.25 20.79
C HIS A 86 6.38 3.23 19.79
N VAL A 87 7.04 3.11 18.65
CA VAL A 87 6.67 2.14 17.61
C VAL A 87 6.56 0.73 18.19
N GLN A 88 5.46 0.05 17.88
CA GLN A 88 5.13 -1.28 18.39
C GLN A 88 4.65 -2.21 17.27
N ARG A 89 4.53 -3.50 17.61
CA ARG A 89 3.93 -4.52 16.74
C ARG A 89 2.52 -4.84 17.23
N ALA A 90 1.62 -5.08 16.28
CA ALA A 90 0.30 -5.61 16.56
C ALA A 90 -0.08 -6.67 15.52
N LYS A 91 -1.00 -7.57 15.89
CA LYS A 91 -1.58 -8.58 15.00
C LYS A 91 -2.92 -8.07 14.50
N VAL A 92 -3.21 -8.16 13.21
CA VAL A 92 -4.54 -7.84 12.67
C VAL A 92 -5.55 -8.90 13.14
N VAL A 93 -6.70 -8.47 13.65
CA VAL A 93 -7.75 -9.35 14.17
C VAL A 93 -9.08 -9.12 13.46
N SER A 94 -9.93 -10.15 13.48
CA SER A 94 -11.26 -10.12 12.89
C SER A 94 -12.12 -11.28 13.38
N ASP A 95 -13.43 -11.10 13.29
CA ASP A 95 -14.44 -12.09 13.70
C ASP A 95 -14.78 -13.08 12.57
N GLY A 96 -13.74 -13.60 11.91
CA GLY A 96 -13.84 -14.67 10.92
C GLY A 96 -13.60 -14.25 9.47
N GLU A 97 -13.60 -12.96 9.16
CA GLU A 97 -13.29 -12.45 7.83
C GLU A 97 -11.79 -12.37 7.57
N GLU A 98 -11.31 -12.77 6.39
CA GLU A 98 -9.89 -12.63 6.02
C GLU A 98 -9.47 -11.15 5.89
N ILE A 99 -10.40 -10.27 5.51
CA ILE A 99 -10.19 -8.81 5.43
C ILE A 99 -11.36 -8.14 6.15
N HIS A 100 -11.08 -7.52 7.30
CA HIS A 100 -12.08 -6.84 8.11
C HIS A 100 -11.75 -5.35 8.23
N VAL A 101 -12.52 -4.52 7.54
CA VAL A 101 -12.29 -3.08 7.43
C VAL A 101 -13.57 -2.27 7.46
N ASP A 102 -13.48 -1.02 7.89
CA ASP A 102 -14.59 -0.08 7.77
C ASP A 102 -14.55 0.72 6.45
N LYS A 103 -15.51 1.64 6.30
CA LYS A 103 -15.63 2.50 5.10
C LYS A 103 -14.41 3.40 4.81
N TRP A 104 -13.50 3.55 5.78
CA TRP A 104 -12.29 4.35 5.66
C TRP A 104 -11.04 3.50 5.45
N GLY A 105 -11.17 2.17 5.40
CA GLY A 105 -10.04 1.24 5.27
C GLY A 105 -9.25 1.04 6.56
N ARG A 106 -9.83 1.38 7.71
CA ARG A 106 -9.24 1.14 9.03
C ARG A 106 -9.40 -0.33 9.40
N ILE A 107 -8.54 -0.84 10.26
CA ILE A 107 -8.53 -2.24 10.72
C ILE A 107 -8.69 -2.35 12.24
N LYS A 108 -8.94 -3.57 12.73
CA LYS A 108 -8.81 -3.94 14.14
C LYS A 108 -7.51 -4.69 14.38
N VAL A 109 -6.89 -4.45 15.52
CA VAL A 109 -5.60 -5.05 15.88
C VAL A 109 -5.59 -5.52 17.32
N ARG A 110 -4.77 -6.53 17.60
CA ARG A 110 -4.36 -6.92 18.94
C ARG A 110 -2.92 -6.51 19.18
N PHE A 111 -2.69 -5.66 20.17
CA PHE A 111 -1.35 -5.33 20.61
C PHE A 111 -0.68 -6.55 21.26
N LEU A 112 0.61 -6.75 21.01
CA LEU A 112 1.28 -7.97 21.49
C LEU A 112 1.61 -7.95 23.00
N PHE A 113 1.53 -6.78 23.65
CA PHE A 113 1.81 -6.66 25.09
C PHE A 113 0.59 -6.96 25.97
N THR A 114 -0.62 -7.02 25.40
CA THR A 114 -1.86 -7.25 26.16
C THR A 114 -1.95 -8.69 26.62
N ARG A 115 -2.13 -8.89 27.92
CA ARG A 115 -2.19 -10.21 28.54
C ARG A 115 -3.62 -10.58 28.90
N THR A 116 -4.00 -11.82 28.63
CA THR A 116 -5.38 -12.28 28.89
C THR A 116 -5.77 -12.17 30.38
N GLU A 117 -4.82 -12.34 31.30
CA GLU A 117 -5.05 -12.13 32.74
C GLU A 117 -5.51 -10.69 33.10
N ASP A 118 -4.94 -9.68 32.44
CA ASP A 118 -5.23 -8.26 32.72
C ASP A 118 -6.58 -7.83 32.13
N HIS A 119 -7.12 -8.61 31.19
CA HIS A 119 -8.30 -8.27 30.38
C HIS A 119 -9.50 -9.19 30.64
N ALA A 120 -9.49 -9.97 31.72
CA ALA A 120 -10.60 -10.88 32.07
C ALA A 120 -11.94 -10.17 32.37
N HIS A 121 -11.92 -8.86 32.58
CA HIS A 121 -13.04 -8.09 33.15
C HIS A 121 -14.11 -7.63 32.13
N ASP A 122 -13.97 -7.94 30.85
CA ASP A 122 -14.97 -7.61 29.81
C ASP A 122 -14.92 -8.61 28.64
N GLY A 123 -15.15 -9.90 28.93
CA GLY A 123 -15.11 -10.95 27.90
C GLY A 123 -13.74 -11.12 27.22
N GLY A 124 -12.67 -10.65 27.85
CA GLY A 124 -11.31 -10.70 27.29
C GLY A 124 -10.95 -9.55 26.36
N ALA A 125 -11.82 -8.53 26.19
CA ALA A 125 -11.60 -7.42 25.27
C ALA A 125 -10.22 -6.78 25.45
N GLY A 126 -9.46 -6.68 24.37
CA GLY A 126 -8.07 -6.25 24.35
C GLY A 126 -7.07 -7.40 24.32
N SER A 127 -7.52 -8.66 24.44
CA SER A 127 -6.67 -9.84 24.44
C SER A 127 -7.35 -11.14 23.98
N ASN A 128 -8.45 -11.08 23.24
CA ASN A 128 -9.26 -12.24 22.87
C ASN A 128 -9.23 -12.60 21.37
N ASP A 129 -8.38 -11.94 20.57
CA ASP A 129 -8.22 -12.14 19.12
C ASP A 129 -9.48 -11.83 18.30
N SER A 130 -10.37 -10.97 18.81
CA SER A 130 -11.60 -10.52 18.14
C SER A 130 -11.56 -9.04 17.76
N ASP A 131 -12.59 -8.57 17.08
CA ASP A 131 -12.77 -7.16 16.73
C ASP A 131 -12.85 -6.22 17.96
N THR A 132 -13.03 -6.75 19.16
CA THR A 132 -13.08 -6.02 20.44
C THR A 132 -11.70 -5.67 21.01
N ASP A 133 -10.61 -6.15 20.39
CA ASP A 133 -9.25 -5.93 20.90
C ASP A 133 -8.71 -4.50 20.70
N SER A 134 -9.32 -3.72 19.81
CA SER A 134 -8.96 -2.31 19.61
C SER A 134 -10.12 -1.46 19.11
N ALA A 135 -9.92 -0.14 19.13
CA ALA A 135 -10.66 0.76 18.24
C ALA A 135 -10.26 0.53 16.77
N TRP A 136 -10.94 1.19 15.84
CA TRP A 136 -10.51 1.23 14.44
C TRP A 136 -9.21 2.01 14.31
N VAL A 137 -8.19 1.39 13.72
CA VAL A 137 -6.85 1.95 13.55
C VAL A 137 -6.62 2.30 12.09
N ASP A 138 -6.16 3.53 11.84
CA ASP A 138 -5.84 4.02 10.50
C ASP A 138 -4.68 3.25 9.86
N VAL A 139 -4.72 3.08 8.53
CA VAL A 139 -3.67 2.39 7.78
C VAL A 139 -3.00 3.36 6.81
N LEU A 140 -1.70 3.58 7.02
CA LEU A 140 -0.88 4.35 6.09
C LEU A 140 -0.79 3.62 4.74
N THR A 141 -1.13 4.34 3.68
CA THR A 141 -1.00 3.88 2.30
C THR A 141 0.09 4.66 1.57
N PRO A 142 0.83 4.03 0.63
CA PRO A 142 1.93 4.71 -0.07
C PRO A 142 1.46 5.85 -1.00
N TRP A 143 0.18 5.86 -1.39
CA TRP A 143 -0.42 6.93 -2.18
C TRP A 143 -1.90 7.05 -1.86
N ALA A 144 -2.33 8.20 -1.33
CA ALA A 144 -3.72 8.50 -1.01
C ALA A 144 -4.14 9.85 -1.60
N GLY A 145 -5.21 9.85 -2.38
CA GLY A 145 -5.88 11.04 -2.90
C GLY A 145 -7.40 10.87 -2.92
N GLU A 146 -8.13 11.93 -3.27
CA GLU A 146 -9.58 11.90 -3.35
C GLU A 146 -10.03 11.06 -4.56
N GLY A 147 -10.37 9.79 -4.31
CA GLY A 147 -10.83 8.85 -5.35
C GLY A 147 -9.72 8.14 -6.13
N TYR A 148 -8.43 8.35 -5.80
CA TYR A 148 -7.30 7.69 -6.45
C TYR A 148 -6.19 7.33 -5.44
N GLY A 149 -5.32 6.39 -5.79
CA GLY A 149 -4.19 5.98 -4.96
C GLY A 149 -3.95 4.47 -4.93
N ALA A 150 -3.24 4.00 -3.91
CA ALA A 150 -2.90 2.60 -3.70
C ALA A 150 -3.56 2.08 -2.42
N ARG A 151 -4.27 0.95 -2.52
CA ARG A 151 -4.98 0.34 -1.39
C ARG A 151 -4.64 -1.14 -1.26
N PHE A 152 -3.86 -1.46 -0.23
CA PHE A 152 -3.48 -2.83 0.13
C PHE A 152 -3.86 -3.11 1.58
N LEU A 153 -5.12 -3.49 1.80
CA LEU A 153 -5.67 -3.71 3.13
C LEU A 153 -4.95 -4.86 3.85
N PRO A 154 -4.57 -4.68 5.12
CA PRO A 154 -4.04 -5.77 5.94
C PRO A 154 -5.07 -6.89 6.12
N ARG A 155 -4.60 -8.13 6.14
CA ARG A 155 -5.44 -9.33 6.34
C ARG A 155 -5.37 -9.82 7.78
N LYS A 156 -6.37 -10.60 8.20
CA LYS A 156 -6.38 -11.30 9.49
C LYS A 156 -5.04 -11.98 9.73
N ASP A 157 -4.60 -11.91 10.96
CA ASP A 157 -3.35 -12.40 11.49
C ASP A 157 -2.11 -11.65 11.01
N GLU A 158 -2.11 -10.80 9.98
CA GLU A 158 -0.90 -10.06 9.56
C GLU A 158 -0.24 -9.29 10.72
N ILE A 159 1.09 -9.21 10.72
CA ILE A 159 1.82 -8.39 11.70
C ILE A 159 2.02 -7.01 11.11
N VAL A 160 1.47 -6.02 11.79
CA VAL A 160 1.56 -4.62 11.45
C VAL A 160 2.47 -3.89 12.43
N VAL A 161 3.12 -2.85 11.92
CA VAL A 161 3.87 -1.89 12.72
C VAL A 161 2.94 -0.73 13.03
N ILE A 162 2.76 -0.45 14.32
CA ILE A 162 1.95 0.65 14.84
C ILE A 162 2.88 1.77 15.30
N ASP A 163 2.63 2.97 14.80
CA ASP A 163 3.19 4.21 15.34
C ASP A 163 2.06 5.07 15.91
N PHE A 164 2.40 6.13 16.61
CA PHE A 164 1.48 6.92 17.42
C PHE A 164 1.67 8.41 17.13
N PHE A 165 0.60 9.10 16.71
CA PHE A 165 0.68 10.53 16.44
C PHE A 165 1.12 11.29 17.69
N ASP A 166 2.21 12.06 17.58
CA ASP A 166 2.81 12.82 18.68
C ASP A 166 3.17 11.97 19.91
N GLY A 167 3.45 10.68 19.72
CA GLY A 167 3.71 9.73 20.81
C GLY A 167 2.49 9.48 21.72
N ASN A 168 1.27 9.78 21.23
CA ASN A 168 0.04 9.61 21.99
C ASN A 168 -0.48 8.16 21.89
N ILE A 169 -0.52 7.44 23.01
CA ILE A 169 -1.04 6.05 23.10
C ILE A 169 -2.45 5.88 22.52
N ASP A 170 -3.27 6.93 22.57
CA ASP A 170 -4.67 6.90 22.12
C ASP A 170 -4.83 7.22 20.62
N ARG A 171 -3.73 7.49 19.91
CA ARG A 171 -3.74 7.82 18.46
C ARG A 171 -2.83 6.89 17.65
N PRO A 172 -3.05 5.56 17.71
CA PRO A 172 -2.29 4.60 16.91
C PRO A 172 -2.64 4.72 15.42
N PHE A 173 -1.67 4.45 14.57
CA PHE A 173 -1.87 4.20 13.15
C PHE A 173 -0.86 3.16 12.65
N VAL A 174 -1.26 2.37 11.66
CA VAL A 174 -0.39 1.38 11.01
C VAL A 174 0.53 2.09 10.03
N THR A 175 1.84 1.92 10.18
CA THR A 175 2.85 2.45 9.25
C THR A 175 3.23 1.47 8.14
N GLY A 176 3.05 0.17 8.40
CA GLY A 176 3.42 -0.87 7.46
C GLY A 176 3.22 -2.28 8.01
N ARG A 177 3.72 -3.26 7.27
CA ARG A 177 3.66 -4.68 7.61
C ARG A 177 5.06 -5.26 7.61
N ILE A 178 5.28 -6.26 8.46
CA ILE A 178 6.54 -6.99 8.54
C ILE A 178 6.29 -8.49 8.37
N HIS A 179 7.19 -9.13 7.63
CA HIS A 179 7.29 -10.59 7.60
C HIS A 179 8.20 -11.02 8.76
N GLU A 180 7.65 -11.70 9.77
CA GLU A 180 8.40 -12.17 10.94
C GLU A 180 8.09 -13.65 11.24
N ALA A 181 9.12 -14.37 11.70
CA ALA A 181 9.07 -15.78 12.13
C ALA A 181 8.44 -16.72 11.09
N GLN A 182 7.20 -17.18 11.34
CA GLN A 182 6.49 -18.14 10.49
C GLN A 182 5.99 -17.53 9.15
N ARG A 183 6.18 -16.23 8.94
CA ARG A 183 5.81 -15.55 7.69
C ARG A 183 7.04 -15.33 6.83
N SER A 184 7.10 -16.05 5.71
CA SER A 184 8.12 -15.80 4.70
C SER A 184 7.85 -14.50 3.94
N PRO A 185 8.89 -13.81 3.46
CA PRO A 185 8.76 -12.74 2.47
C PRO A 185 8.03 -13.21 1.20
N THR A 186 7.58 -12.24 0.41
CA THR A 186 6.91 -12.49 -0.88
C THR A 186 7.71 -13.45 -1.77
N LYS A 187 7.04 -14.50 -2.25
CA LYS A 187 7.61 -15.48 -3.18
C LYS A 187 7.16 -15.17 -4.60
N PHE A 188 8.05 -14.65 -5.46
CA PHE A 188 7.74 -14.33 -6.86
C PHE A 188 7.89 -15.50 -7.82
N ASP A 189 8.49 -16.59 -7.33
CA ASP A 189 8.56 -17.88 -8.01
C ASP A 189 7.91 -18.94 -7.12
N ILE A 190 7.30 -19.96 -7.72
CA ILE A 190 6.68 -21.06 -7.00
C ILE A 190 7.78 -21.97 -6.40
N LYS A 191 8.90 -22.12 -7.11
CA LYS A 191 9.95 -23.07 -6.71
C LYS A 191 11.11 -22.40 -5.97
N GLY A 192 11.47 -21.18 -6.36
CA GLY A 192 12.57 -20.43 -5.76
C GLY A 192 12.21 -19.80 -4.42
N GLN A 193 13.23 -19.57 -3.59
CA GLN A 193 13.10 -18.85 -2.32
C GLN A 193 14.29 -17.90 -2.12
N LEU A 194 14.15 -16.95 -1.18
CA LEU A 194 15.28 -16.15 -0.76
C LEU A 194 16.31 -17.03 -0.03
N PRO A 195 17.64 -16.78 -0.22
CA PRO A 195 18.25 -15.65 -0.93
C PRO A 195 18.44 -15.83 -2.45
N ASP A 196 18.09 -16.98 -3.02
CA ASP A 196 18.38 -17.29 -4.43
C ASP A 196 17.59 -16.39 -5.40
N THR A 197 16.36 -16.02 -5.03
CA THR A 197 15.50 -15.13 -5.82
C THR A 197 15.65 -13.64 -5.47
N LYS A 198 16.76 -13.22 -4.86
CA LYS A 198 16.97 -11.82 -4.41
C LYS A 198 16.95 -10.77 -5.52
N LYS A 199 17.09 -11.19 -6.78
CA LYS A 199 17.02 -10.33 -7.98
C LYS A 199 15.59 -10.20 -8.52
N LEU A 200 14.62 -10.87 -7.90
CA LEU A 200 13.21 -10.73 -8.22
C LEU A 200 12.57 -9.66 -7.33
N SER A 201 11.77 -8.79 -7.93
CA SER A 201 11.03 -7.74 -7.23
C SER A 201 9.61 -7.60 -7.80
N GLY A 202 8.72 -6.90 -7.09
CA GLY A 202 7.37 -6.61 -7.59
C GLY A 202 6.26 -6.70 -6.53
N ILE A 203 5.06 -7.03 -6.97
CA ILE A 203 3.84 -7.13 -6.15
C ILE A 203 3.18 -8.46 -6.43
N ARG A 204 2.89 -9.25 -5.38
CA ARG A 204 2.11 -10.48 -5.48
C ARG A 204 0.95 -10.42 -4.50
N SER A 205 -0.27 -10.63 -4.99
CA SER A 205 -1.46 -10.75 -4.16
C SER A 205 -1.71 -12.19 -3.73
N LYS A 206 -2.78 -12.41 -2.99
CA LYS A 206 -3.36 -13.72 -2.72
C LYS A 206 -4.87 -13.61 -2.97
N GLU A 207 -5.49 -14.63 -3.51
CA GLU A 207 -6.94 -14.75 -3.56
C GLU A 207 -7.51 -14.69 -2.13
N VAL A 208 -8.73 -14.18 -1.99
CA VAL A 208 -9.43 -14.14 -0.70
C VAL A 208 -10.29 -15.40 -0.62
N GLY A 209 -10.12 -16.18 0.44
CA GLY A 209 -10.81 -17.48 0.58
C GLY A 209 -10.33 -18.57 -0.40
N GLY A 210 -9.21 -18.35 -1.09
CA GLY A 210 -8.64 -19.29 -2.06
C GLY A 210 -7.11 -19.30 -2.05
N GLU A 211 -6.54 -20.01 -3.03
CA GLU A 211 -5.08 -20.21 -3.17
C GLU A 211 -4.49 -19.50 -4.40
N GLY A 212 -5.33 -18.89 -5.24
CA GLY A 212 -4.90 -18.11 -6.39
C GLY A 212 -4.10 -16.87 -6.00
N TYR A 213 -3.52 -16.22 -7.01
CA TYR A 213 -2.80 -14.96 -6.88
C TYR A 213 -2.72 -14.20 -8.21
N ASN A 214 -2.53 -12.88 -8.10
CA ASN A 214 -2.06 -12.03 -9.19
C ASN A 214 -0.64 -11.56 -8.88
N GLN A 215 0.15 -11.29 -9.90
CA GLN A 215 1.55 -10.91 -9.74
C GLN A 215 1.99 -9.92 -10.82
N LEU A 216 2.65 -8.85 -10.39
CA LEU A 216 3.56 -8.06 -11.19
C LEU A 216 4.97 -8.39 -10.71
N ARG A 217 5.84 -8.92 -11.57
CA ARG A 217 7.21 -9.32 -11.22
C ARG A 217 8.21 -8.71 -12.19
N PHE A 218 9.33 -8.25 -11.65
CA PHE A 218 10.53 -7.86 -12.37
C PHE A 218 11.66 -8.82 -12.02
N ASP A 219 12.46 -9.21 -13.01
CA ASP A 219 13.67 -10.00 -12.84
C ASP A 219 14.87 -9.17 -13.29
N ASP A 220 15.72 -8.78 -12.34
CA ASP A 220 16.93 -7.99 -12.59
C ASP A 220 18.17 -8.89 -12.72
N THR A 221 17.98 -10.18 -12.99
CA THR A 221 19.09 -11.09 -13.27
C THR A 221 19.80 -10.67 -14.55
N THR A 222 21.11 -10.42 -14.45
CA THR A 222 21.97 -10.09 -15.60
C THR A 222 21.83 -11.14 -16.70
N GLY A 223 21.50 -10.69 -17.92
CA GLY A 223 21.24 -11.58 -19.06
C GLY A 223 19.85 -12.23 -19.07
N GLN A 224 19.00 -11.98 -18.07
CA GLN A 224 17.63 -12.51 -17.96
C GLN A 224 16.62 -11.43 -17.54
N ILE A 225 16.87 -10.17 -17.96
CA ILE A 225 16.00 -9.05 -17.60
C ILE A 225 14.59 -9.28 -18.16
N SER A 226 13.58 -9.27 -17.29
CA SER A 226 12.20 -9.52 -17.70
C SER A 226 11.17 -8.88 -16.79
N ALA A 227 9.96 -8.72 -17.32
CA ALA A 227 8.78 -8.31 -16.58
C ALA A 227 7.60 -9.24 -16.86
N GLN A 228 6.77 -9.49 -15.84
CA GLN A 228 5.61 -10.35 -15.93
C GLN A 228 4.41 -9.73 -15.24
N LEU A 229 3.27 -9.71 -15.92
CA LEU A 229 1.95 -9.56 -15.33
C LEU A 229 1.21 -10.90 -15.43
N HIS A 230 0.81 -11.46 -14.30
CA HIS A 230 0.29 -12.82 -14.21
C HIS A 230 -0.97 -12.88 -13.34
N SER A 231 -1.94 -13.67 -13.78
CA SER A 231 -3.06 -14.16 -12.99
C SER A 231 -3.03 -15.69 -12.98
N SER A 232 -3.08 -16.28 -11.78
CA SER A 232 -3.23 -17.74 -11.64
C SER A 232 -4.53 -18.27 -12.25
N HIS A 233 -5.54 -17.39 -12.40
CA HIS A 233 -6.81 -17.76 -13.01
C HIS A 233 -6.63 -17.95 -14.51
N GLY A 234 -6.86 -19.17 -14.99
CA GLY A 234 -6.62 -19.55 -16.38
C GLY A 234 -5.15 -19.42 -16.81
N VAL A 235 -4.22 -19.27 -15.83
CA VAL A 235 -2.79 -18.95 -16.00
C VAL A 235 -2.58 -17.98 -17.15
N THR A 236 -3.25 -16.85 -17.04
CA THR A 236 -3.17 -15.79 -18.04
C THR A 236 -2.01 -14.89 -17.69
N GLN A 237 -1.13 -14.62 -18.65
CA GLN A 237 0.08 -13.84 -18.42
C GLN A 237 0.52 -13.03 -19.64
N LEU A 238 1.04 -11.83 -19.36
CA LEU A 238 1.85 -11.03 -20.26
C LEU A 238 3.30 -11.11 -19.78
N ASN A 239 4.18 -11.65 -20.60
CA ASN A 239 5.62 -11.74 -20.32
C ASN A 239 6.41 -10.87 -21.30
N LEU A 240 7.41 -10.15 -20.80
CA LEU A 240 8.22 -9.20 -21.55
C LEU A 240 9.72 -9.41 -21.27
N GLY A 241 10.57 -9.23 -22.27
CA GLY A 241 12.03 -9.32 -22.17
C GLY A 241 12.55 -10.74 -22.42
N ASN A 242 13.52 -11.15 -21.61
CA ASN A 242 14.10 -12.50 -21.67
C ASN A 242 13.16 -13.49 -20.96
N LEU A 243 12.44 -14.27 -21.74
CA LEU A 243 11.45 -15.21 -21.24
C LEU A 243 12.18 -16.44 -20.70
N SER A 244 12.05 -16.73 -19.41
CA SER A 244 12.69 -17.88 -18.77
C SER A 244 11.67 -18.82 -18.11
N HIS A 245 12.09 -20.05 -17.84
CA HIS A 245 11.32 -20.95 -16.98
C HIS A 245 11.35 -20.50 -15.51
N PRO A 246 10.39 -20.93 -14.68
CA PRO A 246 10.42 -20.65 -13.24
C PRO A 246 11.78 -21.01 -12.62
N LYS A 247 12.29 -20.10 -11.79
CA LYS A 247 13.59 -20.19 -11.13
C LYS A 247 13.52 -21.10 -9.91
N GLU A 248 14.22 -22.22 -9.98
CA GLU A 248 14.60 -23.02 -8.80
C GLU A 248 15.88 -22.49 -8.14
N THR A 249 16.78 -21.93 -8.95
CA THR A 249 18.06 -21.34 -8.52
C THR A 249 18.19 -19.91 -9.06
N ALA A 250 19.34 -19.25 -8.86
CA ALA A 250 19.55 -17.87 -9.31
C ALA A 250 19.33 -17.67 -10.83
N GLU A 251 19.54 -18.71 -11.63
CA GLU A 251 19.34 -18.71 -13.09
C GLU A 251 18.37 -19.84 -13.49
N SER A 252 17.74 -19.70 -14.66
CA SER A 252 16.86 -20.71 -15.25
C SER A 252 17.03 -20.77 -16.77
N GLU A 253 16.56 -21.85 -17.39
CA GLU A 253 16.65 -22.02 -18.84
C GLU A 253 15.80 -20.97 -19.58
N GLY A 254 16.36 -20.44 -20.68
CA GLY A 254 15.66 -19.49 -21.55
C GLY A 254 14.62 -20.18 -22.42
N ARG A 255 13.45 -19.55 -22.53
CA ARG A 255 12.30 -19.95 -23.34
C ARG A 255 12.15 -19.10 -24.61
N GLY A 256 12.71 -17.88 -24.62
CA GLY A 256 12.68 -16.99 -25.78
C GLY A 256 12.99 -15.54 -25.43
N GLU A 257 12.94 -14.67 -26.43
CA GLU A 257 13.17 -13.22 -26.31
C GLU A 257 11.97 -12.46 -26.89
N GLY A 258 11.61 -11.32 -26.29
CA GLY A 258 10.58 -10.43 -26.81
C GLY A 258 9.36 -10.33 -25.88
N PHE A 259 8.18 -10.66 -26.38
CA PHE A 259 6.96 -10.68 -25.57
C PHE A 259 6.09 -11.91 -25.85
N GLU A 260 5.29 -12.28 -24.86
CA GLU A 260 4.28 -13.32 -24.98
C GLU A 260 3.01 -12.90 -24.24
N LEU A 261 1.86 -12.99 -24.91
CA LEU A 261 0.56 -13.05 -24.26
C LEU A 261 0.07 -14.50 -24.29
N ARG A 262 -0.07 -15.12 -23.12
CA ARG A 262 -0.49 -16.51 -22.96
C ARG A 262 -1.73 -16.62 -22.08
N SER A 263 -2.63 -17.52 -22.45
CA SER A 263 -3.69 -18.03 -21.59
C SER A 263 -3.87 -19.51 -21.88
N ASP A 264 -4.12 -20.31 -20.84
CA ASP A 264 -4.48 -21.72 -21.00
C ASP A 264 -6.00 -21.89 -21.26
N GLN A 265 -6.73 -20.77 -21.30
CA GLN A 265 -8.16 -20.72 -21.60
C GLN A 265 -8.42 -19.95 -22.91
N TRP A 266 -9.59 -19.31 -22.99
CA TRP A 266 -10.05 -18.55 -24.15
C TRP A 266 -9.44 -17.14 -24.14
N GLY A 267 -9.20 -16.58 -25.32
CA GLY A 267 -8.65 -15.24 -25.50
C GLY A 267 -9.36 -14.49 -26.63
N ALA A 268 -9.38 -13.16 -26.53
CA ALA A 268 -9.90 -12.28 -27.57
C ALA A 268 -9.06 -11.00 -27.66
N VAL A 269 -8.74 -10.60 -28.89
CA VAL A 269 -8.15 -9.28 -29.19
C VAL A 269 -9.21 -8.49 -29.96
N ARG A 270 -9.55 -7.29 -29.49
CA ARG A 270 -10.59 -6.44 -30.07
C ARG A 270 -10.09 -5.01 -30.19
N ALA A 271 -10.26 -4.42 -31.37
CA ALA A 271 -10.00 -3.02 -31.64
C ALA A 271 -11.13 -2.50 -32.54
N GLY A 272 -11.95 -1.58 -32.03
CA GLY A 272 -13.16 -1.09 -32.71
C GLY A 272 -12.85 -0.29 -33.97
N ASP A 273 -11.71 0.40 -33.97
CA ASP A 273 -11.28 1.29 -35.06
C ASP A 273 -10.20 0.63 -35.94
N GLY A 274 -9.94 -0.67 -35.77
CA GLY A 274 -9.02 -1.46 -36.60
C GLY A 274 -7.83 -2.05 -35.85
N LEU A 275 -7.19 -3.07 -36.45
CA LEU A 275 -6.12 -3.87 -35.87
C LEU A 275 -4.97 -4.07 -36.88
N LEU A 276 -3.75 -3.70 -36.52
CA LEU A 276 -2.53 -3.96 -37.30
C LEU A 276 -1.70 -5.06 -36.64
N LEU A 277 -1.44 -6.15 -37.37
CA LEU A 277 -0.49 -7.20 -37.00
C LEU A 277 0.64 -7.22 -38.05
N SER A 278 1.82 -6.76 -37.65
CA SER A 278 2.94 -6.50 -38.55
C SER A 278 4.24 -7.06 -38.02
N THR A 279 5.07 -7.59 -38.92
CA THR A 279 6.48 -7.93 -38.65
C THR A 279 7.46 -6.93 -39.27
N TYR A 280 6.97 -5.85 -39.89
CA TYR A 280 7.83 -4.76 -40.35
C TYR A 280 8.51 -4.10 -39.16
N LYS A 281 9.83 -4.06 -39.22
CA LYS A 281 10.65 -3.52 -38.13
C LYS A 281 10.53 -2.00 -38.08
N GLN A 282 9.99 -1.47 -37.00
CA GLN A 282 10.10 -0.06 -36.67
C GLN A 282 11.36 0.19 -35.85
N LYS A 283 12.37 0.80 -36.47
CA LYS A 283 13.62 1.13 -35.77
C LYS A 283 13.32 2.18 -34.69
N ASN A 284 13.57 1.83 -33.43
CA ASN A 284 13.36 2.70 -32.26
C ASN A 284 11.92 3.22 -32.08
N ALA A 285 10.91 2.58 -32.69
CA ALA A 285 9.55 3.10 -32.71
C ALA A 285 9.46 4.58 -33.17
N ASN A 286 10.27 4.94 -34.18
CA ASN A 286 10.31 6.31 -34.73
C ASN A 286 9.04 6.69 -35.52
N ASP A 287 8.33 5.70 -36.05
CA ASP A 287 7.09 5.88 -36.80
C ASP A 287 5.88 5.66 -35.88
N ASP A 288 4.71 6.14 -36.31
CA ASP A 288 3.45 5.94 -35.59
C ASP A 288 3.12 4.45 -35.40
N VAL A 289 2.41 4.15 -34.30
CA VAL A 289 2.01 2.77 -33.91
C VAL A 289 1.21 2.06 -35.02
N LEU A 290 0.42 2.81 -35.80
CA LEU A 290 -0.39 2.29 -36.90
C LEU A 290 0.16 2.71 -38.28
N ASN A 291 1.47 2.95 -38.41
CA ASN A 291 2.06 3.22 -39.71
C ASN A 291 1.89 2.02 -40.64
N ILE A 292 1.31 2.26 -41.81
CA ILE A 292 1.06 1.28 -42.86
C ILE A 292 1.63 1.71 -44.22
N ASP A 293 2.57 2.66 -44.25
CA ASP A 293 3.11 3.22 -45.50
C ASP A 293 3.73 2.15 -46.39
N GLN A 294 4.48 1.23 -45.78
CA GLN A 294 5.07 0.11 -46.50
C GLN A 294 3.99 -0.84 -47.01
N THR A 295 2.92 -1.07 -46.25
CA THR A 295 1.78 -1.89 -46.71
C THR A 295 1.07 -1.23 -47.88
N ILE A 296 0.85 0.08 -47.84
CA ILE A 296 0.26 0.84 -48.96
C ILE A 296 1.18 0.76 -50.19
N ALA A 297 2.50 0.92 -50.01
CA ALA A 297 3.46 0.81 -51.10
C ALA A 297 3.45 -0.58 -51.76
N ASP A 298 3.42 -1.65 -50.95
CA ASP A 298 3.35 -3.02 -51.44
C ASP A 298 2.03 -3.30 -52.17
N LEU A 299 0.91 -2.79 -51.65
CA LEU A 299 -0.40 -2.90 -52.31
C LEU A 299 -0.45 -2.19 -53.67
N LYS A 300 0.22 -1.04 -53.82
CA LYS A 300 0.32 -0.32 -55.10
C LYS A 300 1.11 -1.11 -56.16
N ILE A 301 2.18 -1.79 -55.75
CA ILE A 301 2.94 -2.67 -56.66
C ILE A 301 2.04 -3.81 -57.14
N HIS A 302 1.25 -4.41 -56.23
CA HIS A 302 0.29 -5.44 -56.58
C HIS A 302 -0.84 -4.92 -57.49
N GLU A 303 -1.29 -3.69 -57.29
CA GLU A 303 -2.27 -3.05 -58.16
C GLU A 303 -1.72 -2.90 -59.59
N GLU A 304 -0.49 -2.42 -59.76
CA GLU A 304 0.18 -2.29 -61.06
C GLU A 304 0.32 -3.63 -61.78
N TRP A 305 0.66 -4.70 -61.06
CA TRP A 305 0.71 -6.06 -61.62
C TRP A 305 -0.67 -6.55 -62.09
N ASN A 306 -1.73 -6.29 -61.31
CA ASN A 306 -3.09 -6.66 -61.69
C ASN A 306 -3.61 -5.83 -62.87
N GLN A 307 -3.22 -4.56 -62.98
CA GLN A 307 -3.52 -3.73 -64.15
C GLN A 307 -2.88 -4.33 -65.40
N THR A 308 -1.59 -4.64 -65.35
CA THR A 308 -0.86 -5.28 -66.46
C THR A 308 -1.46 -6.64 -66.85
N LEU A 309 -1.86 -7.45 -65.86
CA LEU A 309 -2.55 -8.72 -66.11
C LEU A 309 -3.91 -8.50 -66.80
N ASN A 310 -4.70 -7.53 -66.34
CA ASN A 310 -5.99 -7.21 -66.96
C ASN A 310 -5.86 -6.69 -68.39
N GLU A 311 -4.80 -5.92 -68.71
CA GLU A 311 -4.50 -5.52 -70.09
C GLU A 311 -4.23 -6.73 -70.99
N ASN A 312 -3.38 -7.66 -70.54
CA ASN A 312 -3.11 -8.91 -71.26
C ASN A 312 -4.38 -9.78 -71.42
N ILE A 313 -5.25 -9.86 -70.40
CA ILE A 313 -6.51 -10.60 -70.44
C ILE A 313 -7.48 -10.00 -71.48
N LYS A 314 -7.55 -8.66 -71.56
CA LYS A 314 -8.35 -7.96 -72.57
C LYS A 314 -7.86 -8.24 -73.99
N GLU A 315 -6.54 -8.27 -74.21
CA GLU A 315 -5.97 -8.66 -75.50
C GLU A 315 -6.38 -10.09 -75.91
N HIS A 316 -6.51 -11.00 -74.94
CA HIS A 316 -6.97 -12.38 -75.15
C HIS A 316 -8.50 -12.54 -75.14
N LYS A 317 -9.27 -11.44 -75.14
CA LYS A 317 -10.75 -11.41 -75.16
C LYS A 317 -11.42 -12.19 -74.02
N VAL A 318 -10.79 -12.26 -72.86
CA VAL A 318 -11.36 -12.84 -71.64
C VAL A 318 -11.90 -11.72 -70.74
N MET A 319 -12.89 -12.02 -69.88
CA MET A 319 -13.44 -11.04 -68.94
C MET A 319 -12.37 -10.57 -67.94
N ALA A 320 -12.31 -9.26 -67.72
CA ALA A 320 -11.39 -8.64 -66.76
C ALA A 320 -11.77 -8.98 -65.31
N LEU A 321 -10.78 -8.94 -64.42
CA LEU A 321 -10.96 -9.25 -63.01
C LEU A 321 -11.61 -8.05 -62.28
N GLU A 322 -12.84 -8.21 -61.78
CA GLU A 322 -13.54 -7.19 -60.97
C GLU A 322 -12.79 -6.88 -59.65
N ALA A 323 -11.99 -7.82 -59.16
CA ALA A 323 -11.20 -7.68 -57.94
C ALA A 323 -10.22 -6.48 -57.98
N LEU A 324 -9.79 -6.03 -59.17
CA LEU A 324 -8.91 -4.86 -59.29
C LEU A 324 -9.58 -3.58 -58.78
N ALA A 325 -10.86 -3.34 -59.14
CA ALA A 325 -11.57 -2.13 -58.72
C ALA A 325 -11.79 -2.08 -57.20
N THR A 326 -11.97 -3.24 -56.58
CA THR A 326 -12.07 -3.37 -55.12
C THR A 326 -10.72 -3.10 -54.45
N LEU A 327 -9.61 -3.60 -55.02
CA LEU A 327 -8.26 -3.32 -54.53
C LEU A 327 -7.92 -1.83 -54.55
N THR A 328 -8.18 -1.14 -55.68
CA THR A 328 -7.94 0.31 -55.81
C THR A 328 -8.68 1.10 -54.72
N LYS A 329 -9.97 0.80 -54.50
CA LYS A 329 -10.77 1.48 -53.45
C LYS A 329 -10.22 1.23 -52.04
N SER A 330 -9.77 0.02 -51.74
CA SER A 330 -9.15 -0.29 -50.45
C SER A 330 -7.85 0.48 -50.25
N ILE A 331 -7.02 0.62 -51.29
CA ILE A 331 -5.78 1.42 -51.23
C ILE A 331 -6.13 2.88 -50.94
N GLU A 332 -7.09 3.47 -51.67
CA GLU A 332 -7.52 4.86 -51.45
C GLU A 332 -8.06 5.10 -50.02
N ALA A 333 -8.82 4.14 -49.47
CA ALA A 333 -9.32 4.20 -48.08
C ALA A 333 -8.18 4.14 -47.05
N LEU A 334 -7.17 3.30 -47.28
CA LEU A 334 -5.97 3.21 -46.46
C LEU A 334 -5.11 4.47 -46.55
N GLU A 335 -4.99 5.12 -47.71
CA GLU A 335 -4.27 6.39 -47.87
C GLU A 335 -5.01 7.58 -47.28
N ALA A 336 -6.35 7.54 -47.27
CA ALA A 336 -7.16 8.51 -46.57
C ALA A 336 -7.01 8.36 -45.04
N SER A 337 -6.75 7.14 -44.57
CA SER A 337 -6.36 6.82 -43.20
C SER A 337 -4.96 7.39 -42.93
N GLY A 338 -4.81 8.24 -41.91
CA GLY A 338 -3.52 8.89 -41.60
C GLY A 338 -3.25 10.28 -42.18
N LYS A 339 -4.26 10.98 -42.70
CA LYS A 339 -4.17 12.43 -43.04
C LYS A 339 -4.45 13.39 -41.88
N ASP A 340 -4.79 12.89 -40.69
CA ASP A 340 -5.02 13.74 -39.52
C ASP A 340 -3.69 14.17 -38.88
N GLN A 341 -3.63 15.42 -38.44
CA GLN A 341 -2.39 16.17 -38.20
C GLN A 341 -1.57 15.74 -36.98
N GLU A 342 -1.96 14.72 -36.21
CA GLU A 342 -1.27 14.38 -34.97
C GLU A 342 -0.82 12.90 -34.84
N VAL A 343 -1.55 11.92 -35.37
CA VAL A 343 -1.17 10.49 -35.36
C VAL A 343 -1.84 9.75 -36.52
N LYS A 344 -1.12 8.89 -37.26
CA LYS A 344 -1.74 7.98 -38.23
C LYS A 344 -2.69 6.99 -37.53
N THR A 345 -3.96 7.01 -37.93
CA THR A 345 -5.01 6.09 -37.46
C THR A 345 -5.63 5.33 -38.63
N LEU A 346 -6.19 4.16 -38.35
CA LEU A 346 -7.09 3.45 -39.26
C LEU A 346 -8.47 4.13 -39.19
N LYS A 347 -9.06 4.49 -40.34
CA LYS A 347 -10.38 5.17 -40.38
C LYS A 347 -11.56 4.20 -40.53
N GLU A 348 -11.28 2.91 -40.61
CA GLU A 348 -12.26 1.85 -40.78
C GLU A 348 -11.95 0.69 -39.84
N ALA A 349 -12.97 -0.06 -39.46
CA ALA A 349 -12.83 -1.27 -38.66
C ALA A 349 -12.24 -2.42 -39.49
N ILE A 350 -10.93 -2.35 -39.77
CA ILE A 350 -10.20 -3.29 -40.61
C ILE A 350 -9.09 -4.02 -39.84
N ILE A 351 -8.75 -5.23 -40.28
CA ILE A 351 -7.58 -5.96 -39.80
C ILE A 351 -6.54 -6.00 -40.93
N ILE A 352 -5.34 -5.52 -40.65
CA ILE A 352 -4.19 -5.59 -41.57
C ILE A 352 -3.20 -6.62 -41.02
N LEU A 353 -2.95 -7.68 -41.79
CA LEU A 353 -1.91 -8.68 -41.54
C LEU A 353 -0.81 -8.48 -42.58
N THR A 354 0.40 -8.10 -42.15
CA THR A 354 1.45 -7.68 -43.08
C THR A 354 2.84 -8.16 -42.63
N SER A 355 3.65 -8.64 -43.58
CA SER A 355 4.98 -9.21 -43.31
C SER A 355 5.86 -9.09 -44.56
N PRO A 356 7.14 -8.70 -44.45
CA PRO A 356 8.05 -8.62 -45.59
C PRO A 356 8.52 -10.00 -46.10
N ALA A 357 8.23 -11.08 -45.37
CA ALA A 357 8.60 -12.44 -45.75
C ALA A 357 7.34 -13.27 -46.03
N ASP A 358 6.82 -13.96 -45.01
CA ASP A 358 5.65 -14.84 -45.15
C ASP A 358 4.61 -14.55 -44.07
N ILE A 359 3.35 -14.91 -44.36
CA ILE A 359 2.25 -15.05 -43.40
C ILE A 359 1.67 -16.45 -43.59
N THR A 360 1.75 -17.28 -42.54
CA THR A 360 1.29 -18.68 -42.59
C THR A 360 0.06 -18.88 -41.73
N LEU A 361 -1.03 -19.38 -42.34
CA LEU A 361 -2.23 -19.84 -41.64
C LEU A 361 -2.33 -21.36 -41.77
N ASN A 362 -2.36 -22.08 -40.64
CA ASN A 362 -2.39 -23.54 -40.63
C ASN A 362 -3.43 -24.06 -39.63
N SER A 363 -4.13 -25.13 -40.00
CA SER A 363 -5.08 -25.84 -39.16
C SER A 363 -5.04 -27.32 -39.51
N SER A 364 -5.05 -28.18 -38.49
CA SER A 364 -5.11 -29.64 -38.68
C SER A 364 -6.46 -30.12 -39.21
N LYS A 365 -7.47 -29.23 -39.28
CA LYS A 365 -8.81 -29.54 -39.78
C LYS A 365 -9.18 -28.63 -40.94
N ASN A 366 -9.49 -27.37 -40.67
CA ASN A 366 -9.99 -26.42 -41.67
C ASN A 366 -9.55 -24.98 -41.33
N VAL A 367 -9.34 -24.17 -42.39
CA VAL A 367 -9.25 -22.71 -42.32
C VAL A 367 -10.43 -22.15 -43.13
N MET A 368 -11.27 -21.31 -42.51
CA MET A 368 -12.42 -20.68 -43.16
C MET A 368 -12.22 -19.18 -43.20
N ILE A 369 -12.15 -18.59 -44.39
CA ILE A 369 -12.13 -17.15 -44.64
C ILE A 369 -13.31 -16.85 -45.54
N GLN A 370 -14.25 -16.04 -45.05
CA GLN A 370 -15.48 -15.72 -45.76
C GLN A 370 -15.73 -14.22 -45.67
N SER A 371 -16.01 -13.59 -46.80
CA SER A 371 -16.68 -12.30 -46.89
C SER A 371 -18.16 -12.57 -47.20
N GLN A 372 -19.07 -11.80 -46.59
CA GLN A 372 -20.49 -11.86 -46.93
C GLN A 372 -20.82 -11.04 -48.17
#